data_AF-A0AAQ3K574-F1
#
_entry.id   AF-A0AAQ3K574-F1
#
_cell.length_a   1.000
_cell.length_b   1.000
_cell.length_c   1.000
_cell.angle_alpha   90.00
_cell.angle_beta   90.00
_cell.angle_gamma   90.00
#
_symmetry.space_group_name_H-M   'P 1'
#
loop_
_entity.id
_entity.type
_entity.pdbx_description
1 polymer ?
#
loop_
_entity_poly.entity_id
_entity_poly.type
_entity_poly.pdbx_seq_one_letter_code
_entity_poly.pdbx_strand_id
1 'polypeptide(L)'
;MEPGELERLFPSRFVSFAFPNPQPGDPYADLLRVAVLDSPLRASTSPPCIAAMLVPFGREDDWIFSTVAGHLQLLLSSSSSENFPISRLILVGDLPSSSSPKHYSRPRSDPDSDRLRRFQQRLMPLLFALSPKASFCRDLPDIPFLSFEDDVLRVTPVEKLVGAAAGEMLVEDVELDRSPSAPPELRRRLRFKRMPNLVQSQVRLVSDSSTFSSRGSLRPEAGSLVQPYLKPMLAGLSLIAPDLGRQVRSGLMPRALCIGVGGGALLMSLRLKFGFHVLGIEADDAVLNVAKRHFGFQEDDSLKVGLGEGLACIKFLSTSKTGKTFDPNHDKTDREPMALLRGYSSGFDAIMVDLDSEDAGNGFFAPPLEFVESSTLMAVRTILKEHGVLVVNVIPPSISFYEEMIESFHKIFAELYELDVGNGENYVLVATVSPIIIAESKSEDSFFKMLEEVVGETYANDALLAGKCNLAYSGFGALVVRSNPLTQTNPAKYFLDKGIFESE
;
A
#
# COMPACT_ATOMS: atom_id res chain seq x y z
N MET A 1 3.45 36.91 10.36
CA MET A 1 4.80 36.36 10.57
C MET A 1 5.61 37.47 11.19
N GLU A 2 6.19 37.22 12.35
CA GLU A 2 7.01 38.23 13.03
C GLU A 2 8.36 38.37 12.31
N PRO A 3 8.94 39.58 12.24
CA PRO A 3 10.28 39.76 11.69
C PRO A 3 11.29 38.84 12.38
N GLY A 4 12.06 38.08 11.59
CA GLY A 4 13.10 37.19 12.09
C GLY A 4 12.62 35.78 12.49
N GLU A 5 11.33 35.47 12.38
CA GLU A 5 10.75 34.18 12.78
C GLU A 5 11.46 32.98 12.13
N LEU A 6 11.88 33.10 10.86
CA LEU A 6 12.54 32.03 10.10
C LEU A 6 14.07 32.06 10.15
N GLU A 7 14.70 33.00 10.88
CA GLU A 7 16.18 33.14 10.92
C GLU A 7 16.90 31.99 11.62
N ARG A 8 16.19 31.20 12.44
CA ARG A 8 16.73 30.01 13.15
C ARG A 8 15.96 28.78 12.73
N LEU A 9 16.51 27.60 12.96
CA LEU A 9 15.80 26.32 12.78
C LEU A 9 15.09 25.92 14.07
N PHE A 10 13.87 25.38 13.95
CA PHE A 10 13.13 24.80 15.08
C PHE A 10 12.57 23.43 14.66
N PRO A 11 12.79 22.36 15.44
CA PRO A 11 12.35 21.02 15.05
C PRO A 11 10.86 20.96 14.69
N SER A 12 10.55 20.36 13.53
CA SER A 12 9.19 20.17 13.02
C SER A 12 8.37 21.44 12.80
N ARG A 13 9.03 22.62 12.77
CA ARG A 13 8.29 23.87 12.52
C ARG A 13 7.75 23.88 11.10
N PHE A 14 6.47 24.19 10.98
CA PHE A 14 5.80 24.41 9.72
C PHE A 14 5.19 25.80 9.65
N VAL A 15 5.50 26.55 8.60
CA VAL A 15 4.92 27.88 8.34
C VAL A 15 4.47 27.95 6.88
N SER A 16 3.25 28.42 6.62
CA SER A 16 2.75 28.62 5.26
C SER A 16 2.08 29.98 5.10
N PHE A 17 2.36 30.67 4.00
CA PHE A 17 1.86 32.00 3.71
C PHE A 17 1.77 32.25 2.21
N ALA A 18 1.01 33.26 1.82
CA ALA A 18 0.90 33.72 0.45
C ALA A 18 1.97 34.77 0.12
N PHE A 19 2.54 34.74 -1.07
CA PHE A 19 3.59 35.65 -1.53
C PHE A 19 3.36 36.09 -2.98
N PRO A 20 3.55 37.38 -3.34
CA PRO A 20 3.39 37.84 -4.72
C PRO A 20 4.35 37.13 -5.68
N ASN A 21 3.82 36.63 -6.79
CA ASN A 21 4.63 35.95 -7.80
C ASN A 21 5.62 36.94 -8.46
N PRO A 22 6.95 36.69 -8.42
CA PRO A 22 7.95 37.56 -9.06
C PRO A 22 7.93 37.50 -10.61
N GLN A 23 7.14 36.60 -11.19
CA GLN A 23 6.86 36.51 -12.62
C GLN A 23 5.41 36.01 -12.84
N PRO A 24 4.41 36.90 -12.73
CA PRO A 24 3.01 36.53 -12.89
C PRO A 24 2.68 36.08 -14.33
N GLY A 25 1.81 35.08 -14.46
CA GLY A 25 1.11 34.79 -15.72
C GLY A 25 1.59 33.60 -16.56
N ASP A 26 2.61 32.84 -16.16
CA ASP A 26 2.95 31.49 -16.68
C ASP A 26 4.18 30.89 -15.95
N PRO A 27 4.16 29.66 -15.36
CA PRO A 27 3.02 28.76 -15.23
C PRO A 27 2.18 29.01 -13.97
N TYR A 28 2.70 29.75 -12.99
CA TYR A 28 2.04 29.95 -11.70
C TYR A 28 1.19 31.22 -11.64
N ALA A 29 0.19 31.22 -10.76
CA ALA A 29 -0.72 32.32 -10.50
C ALA A 29 0.00 33.56 -9.92
N ASP A 30 -0.70 34.69 -9.88
CA ASP A 30 -0.16 35.96 -9.37
C ASP A 30 0.24 35.91 -7.88
N LEU A 31 -0.36 34.98 -7.13
CA LEU A 31 -0.12 34.78 -5.72
C LEU A 31 0.31 33.32 -5.50
N LEU A 32 1.52 33.13 -4.96
CA LEU A 32 2.10 31.84 -4.67
C LEU A 32 1.86 31.47 -3.22
N ARG A 33 1.67 30.20 -2.93
CA ARG A 33 1.88 29.63 -1.61
C ARG A 33 3.36 29.33 -1.41
N VAL A 34 3.88 29.78 -0.29
CA VAL A 34 5.19 29.41 0.23
C VAL A 34 4.97 28.60 1.51
N ALA A 35 5.56 27.42 1.58
CA ALA A 35 5.52 26.57 2.76
C ALA A 35 6.95 26.23 3.18
N VAL A 36 7.25 26.45 4.46
CA VAL A 36 8.58 26.24 5.05
C VAL A 36 8.44 25.17 6.12
N LEU A 37 9.18 24.08 5.97
CA LEU A 37 9.26 22.99 6.93
C LEU A 37 10.70 22.83 7.41
N ASP A 38 10.91 22.91 8.72
CA ASP A 38 12.17 22.54 9.35
C ASP A 38 12.17 21.06 9.74
N SER A 39 13.30 20.40 9.54
CA SER A 39 13.46 18.97 9.85
C SER A 39 13.19 18.68 11.33
N PRO A 40 12.52 17.55 11.67
CA PRO A 40 12.45 17.07 13.05
C PRO A 40 13.81 16.57 13.55
N LEU A 41 14.71 16.20 12.63
CA LEU A 41 16.04 15.70 12.94
C LEU A 41 16.94 16.89 13.30
N ARG A 42 17.85 16.68 14.27
CA ARG A 42 18.83 17.71 14.62
C ARG A 42 19.73 17.99 13.43
N ALA A 43 19.99 19.26 13.17
CA ALA A 43 20.94 19.68 12.14
C ALA A 43 22.31 19.06 12.44
N SER A 44 22.72 18.10 11.61
CA SER A 44 24.03 17.45 11.69
C SER A 44 25.10 18.20 10.89
N THR A 45 24.69 19.20 10.11
CA THR A 45 25.55 19.95 9.18
C THR A 45 25.66 21.42 9.57
N SER A 46 26.85 22.00 9.33
CA SER A 46 27.13 23.42 9.48
C SER A 46 27.93 23.90 8.25
N PRO A 47 27.35 24.75 7.38
CA PRO A 47 26.03 25.37 7.46
C PRO A 47 24.87 24.36 7.29
N PRO A 48 23.65 24.70 7.76
CA PRO A 48 22.49 23.83 7.58
C PRO A 48 22.09 23.76 6.11
N CYS A 49 21.71 22.55 5.67
CA CYS A 49 21.29 22.27 4.29
C CYS A 49 19.85 22.76 4.06
N ILE A 50 19.63 23.53 2.99
CA ILE A 50 18.30 24.03 2.60
C ILE A 50 18.00 23.54 1.20
N ALA A 51 16.79 23.07 0.97
CA ALA A 51 16.32 22.74 -0.37
C ALA A 51 15.01 23.45 -0.66
N ALA A 52 14.82 23.82 -1.92
CA ALA A 52 13.55 24.32 -2.42
C ALA A 52 12.91 23.28 -3.34
N MET A 53 11.58 23.30 -3.47
CA MET A 53 10.86 22.51 -4.45
C MET A 53 9.76 23.38 -5.07
N LEU A 54 9.68 23.35 -6.39
CA LEU A 54 8.52 23.87 -7.10
C LEU A 54 7.47 22.80 -7.15
N VAL A 55 6.26 23.10 -6.66
CA VAL A 55 5.14 22.18 -6.77
C VAL A 55 4.81 22.01 -8.25
N PRO A 56 4.72 20.78 -8.78
CA PRO A 56 4.34 20.58 -10.18
C PRO A 56 2.98 21.23 -10.45
N PHE A 57 2.92 22.02 -11.52
CA PHE A 57 1.72 22.78 -11.86
C PHE A 57 0.49 21.86 -11.98
N GLY A 58 -0.60 22.22 -11.29
CA GLY A 58 -1.84 21.47 -11.26
C GLY A 58 -1.87 20.33 -10.22
N ARG A 59 -0.81 20.16 -9.43
CA ARG A 59 -0.73 19.20 -8.33
C ARG A 59 -0.75 19.85 -6.95
N GLU A 60 -1.05 21.14 -6.86
CA GLU A 60 -1.03 21.90 -5.60
C GLU A 60 -2.01 21.38 -4.55
N ASP A 61 -3.06 20.67 -5.00
CA ASP A 61 -4.06 20.02 -4.16
C ASP A 61 -3.65 18.62 -3.69
N ASP A 62 -2.65 18.00 -4.32
CA ASP A 62 -2.15 16.68 -3.94
C ASP A 62 -1.61 16.73 -2.51
N TRP A 63 -1.95 15.72 -1.71
CA TRP A 63 -1.59 15.68 -0.29
C TRP A 63 -0.10 15.91 -0.03
N ILE A 64 0.76 15.36 -0.90
CA ILE A 64 2.22 15.44 -0.77
C ILE A 64 2.73 16.89 -0.84
N PHE A 65 1.99 17.78 -1.51
CA PHE A 65 2.31 19.20 -1.69
C PHE A 65 1.40 20.14 -0.88
N SER A 66 0.22 19.69 -0.43
CA SER A 66 -0.75 20.53 0.26
C SER A 66 -0.69 20.42 1.79
N THR A 67 -0.14 19.32 2.34
CA THR A 67 -0.19 19.03 3.78
C THR A 67 1.18 19.02 4.45
N VAL A 68 1.21 19.26 5.77
CA VAL A 68 2.44 19.21 6.58
C VAL A 68 3.07 17.82 6.54
N ALA A 69 2.26 16.78 6.67
CA ALA A 69 2.72 15.40 6.66
C ALA A 69 3.32 15.02 5.29
N GLY A 70 2.77 15.53 4.19
CA GLY A 70 3.35 15.36 2.87
C GLY A 70 4.70 16.04 2.69
N HIS A 71 4.85 17.23 3.23
CA HIS A 71 6.13 17.94 3.20
C HIS A 71 7.18 17.21 4.03
N LEU A 72 6.78 16.62 5.16
CA LEU A 72 7.64 15.79 5.98
C LEU A 72 8.09 14.53 5.22
N GLN A 73 7.19 13.87 4.50
CA GLN A 73 7.54 12.73 3.65
C GLN A 73 8.55 13.13 2.57
N LEU A 74 8.33 14.24 1.85
CA LEU A 74 9.30 14.75 0.87
C LEU A 74 10.68 15.03 1.49
N LEU A 75 10.70 15.66 2.67
CA LEU A 75 11.93 16.00 3.39
C LEU A 75 12.72 14.73 3.77
N LEU A 76 12.03 13.73 4.32
CA LEU A 76 12.65 12.48 4.79
C LEU A 76 13.09 11.59 3.62
N SER A 77 12.27 11.45 2.57
CA SER A 77 12.61 10.68 1.37
C SER A 77 13.78 11.27 0.59
N SER A 78 13.95 12.59 0.61
CA SER A 78 15.09 13.25 -0.04
C SER A 78 16.40 13.13 0.76
N SER A 79 16.31 12.74 2.04
CA SER A 79 17.44 12.68 2.97
C SER A 79 18.01 11.26 3.16
N SER A 80 17.51 10.26 2.41
CA SER A 80 17.91 8.85 2.50
C SER A 80 19.10 8.47 1.60
N SER A 81 19.44 9.30 0.60
CA SER A 81 20.70 9.21 -0.14
C SER A 81 21.81 9.83 0.72
N GLU A 82 23.03 9.30 0.70
CA GLU A 82 24.19 9.73 1.53
C GLU A 82 24.64 11.21 1.41
N ASN A 83 23.87 12.04 0.70
CA ASN A 83 24.07 13.47 0.60
C ASN A 83 23.25 14.19 1.69
N PHE A 84 23.95 14.71 2.69
CA PHE A 84 23.53 15.65 3.75
C PHE A 84 22.02 15.85 4.00
N PRO A 85 21.50 15.54 5.21
CA PRO A 85 20.07 15.66 5.51
C PRO A 85 19.60 17.12 5.40
N ILE A 86 18.45 17.30 4.74
CA ILE A 86 17.85 18.61 4.54
C ILE A 86 17.38 19.13 5.90
N SER A 87 17.88 20.30 6.29
CA SER A 87 17.51 20.98 7.54
C SER A 87 16.25 21.82 7.40
N ARG A 88 16.02 22.38 6.20
CA ARG A 88 14.80 23.13 5.83
C ARG A 88 14.39 22.83 4.40
N LEU A 89 13.12 22.48 4.23
CA LEU A 89 12.48 22.33 2.92
C LEU A 89 11.52 23.51 2.68
N ILE A 90 11.64 24.15 1.52
CA ILE A 90 10.77 25.26 1.09
C ILE A 90 10.00 24.83 -0.15
N LEU A 91 8.68 24.71 -0.05
CA LEU A 91 7.80 24.46 -1.19
C LEU A 91 7.18 25.76 -1.71
N VAL A 92 7.22 25.95 -3.02
CA VAL A 92 6.62 27.10 -3.71
C VAL A 92 5.71 26.59 -4.84
N GLY A 93 4.46 27.06 -4.88
CA GLY A 93 3.50 26.72 -5.92
C GLY A 93 2.25 27.61 -5.82
N ASP A 94 1.21 27.31 -6.58
CA ASP A 94 -0.07 28.02 -6.43
C ASP A 94 -0.72 27.72 -5.08
N LEU A 95 -1.69 28.56 -4.68
CA LEU A 95 -2.52 28.26 -3.52
C LEU A 95 -3.36 26.99 -3.81
N PRO A 96 -3.37 26.00 -2.90
CA PRO A 96 -4.30 24.88 -2.99
C PRO A 96 -5.73 25.41 -3.08
N SER A 97 -6.49 24.85 -4.02
CA SER A 97 -7.88 25.20 -4.21
C SER A 97 -8.73 24.54 -3.13
N SER A 98 -9.66 25.29 -2.55
CA SER A 98 -10.72 24.71 -1.72
C SER A 98 -11.80 23.98 -2.52
N SER A 99 -11.62 23.81 -3.84
CA SER A 99 -12.62 23.27 -4.76
C SER A 99 -12.32 21.81 -5.15
N SER A 100 -13.18 21.22 -5.97
CA SER A 100 -13.13 19.81 -6.40
C SER A 100 -11.76 19.42 -6.98
N PRO A 101 -11.36 18.13 -6.88
CA PRO A 101 -10.15 17.61 -7.52
C PRO A 101 -10.10 18.05 -8.99
N LYS A 102 -8.91 18.47 -9.45
CA LYS A 102 -8.72 18.99 -10.81
C LYS A 102 -8.13 17.91 -11.72
N HIS A 103 -8.36 18.08 -13.02
CA HIS A 103 -7.61 17.32 -14.01
C HIS A 103 -6.15 17.74 -13.97
N TYR A 104 -5.25 16.76 -13.97
CA TYR A 104 -3.83 16.97 -14.12
C TYR A 104 -3.34 16.37 -15.44
N SER A 105 -2.40 17.06 -16.09
CA SER A 105 -1.66 16.52 -17.21
C SER A 105 -0.22 17.00 -17.10
N ARG A 106 0.70 16.05 -16.95
CA ARG A 106 2.13 16.29 -16.93
C ARG A 106 2.51 17.05 -18.19
N PRO A 107 3.16 18.22 -18.06
CA PRO A 107 3.74 18.90 -19.20
C PRO A 107 4.67 17.94 -19.95
N ARG A 108 4.56 17.86 -21.28
CA ARG A 108 5.56 17.13 -22.08
C ARG A 108 6.94 17.73 -21.81
N SER A 109 7.99 16.89 -21.86
CA SER A 109 9.39 17.26 -21.65
C SER A 109 9.67 18.68 -22.14
N ASP A 110 10.13 19.49 -21.19
CA ASP A 110 10.11 20.95 -21.24
C ASP A 110 10.79 21.48 -22.52
N PRO A 111 10.05 22.01 -23.51
CA PRO A 111 10.66 22.77 -24.59
C PRO A 111 11.25 24.11 -24.10
N ASP A 112 11.13 24.43 -22.81
CA ASP A 112 11.49 25.72 -22.21
C ASP A 112 12.17 25.53 -20.83
N SER A 113 13.14 24.61 -20.70
CA SER A 113 13.97 24.44 -19.47
C SER A 113 14.56 25.77 -18.99
N ASP A 114 14.77 26.70 -19.91
CA ASP A 114 15.24 28.05 -19.65
C ASP A 114 14.22 28.92 -18.92
N ARG A 115 12.91 28.73 -19.12
CA ARG A 115 11.85 29.42 -18.35
C ARG A 115 11.83 28.97 -16.91
N LEU A 116 11.82 27.67 -16.67
CA LEU A 116 11.82 27.14 -15.30
C LEU A 116 13.06 27.60 -14.54
N ARG A 117 14.24 27.54 -15.18
CA ARG A 117 15.49 28.08 -14.63
C ARG A 117 15.40 29.58 -14.33
N ARG A 118 14.85 30.39 -15.24
CA ARG A 118 14.63 31.83 -15.01
C ARG A 118 13.69 32.08 -13.84
N PHE A 119 12.65 31.27 -13.68
CA PHE A 119 11.73 31.38 -12.56
C PHE A 119 12.40 31.03 -11.23
N GLN A 120 13.15 29.93 -11.18
CA GLN A 120 13.98 29.54 -10.04
C GLN A 120 14.95 30.65 -9.62
N GLN A 121 15.65 31.27 -10.58
CA GLN A 121 16.53 32.41 -10.33
C GLN A 121 15.81 33.61 -9.71
N ARG A 122 14.59 33.93 -10.16
CA ARG A 122 13.77 35.01 -9.60
C ARG A 122 13.26 34.73 -8.20
N LEU A 123 13.15 33.46 -7.81
CA LEU A 123 12.78 33.06 -6.45
C LEU A 123 13.95 33.11 -5.46
N MET A 124 15.20 33.11 -5.94
CA MET A 124 16.38 33.10 -5.06
C MET A 124 16.38 34.20 -3.98
N PRO A 125 16.03 35.48 -4.25
CA PRO A 125 15.95 36.49 -3.21
C PRO A 125 14.97 36.14 -2.08
N LEU A 126 13.82 35.56 -2.41
CA LEU A 126 12.86 35.05 -1.44
C LEU A 126 13.44 33.88 -0.66
N LEU A 127 14.04 32.91 -1.36
CA LEU A 127 14.63 31.73 -0.71
C LEU A 127 15.76 32.13 0.26
N PHE A 128 16.61 33.09 -0.10
CA PHE A 128 17.62 33.65 0.80
C PHE A 128 17.01 34.32 2.03
N ALA A 129 15.92 35.09 1.87
CA ALA A 129 15.22 35.69 3.00
C ALA A 129 14.59 34.64 3.94
N LEU A 130 14.27 33.45 3.43
CA LEU A 130 13.73 32.32 4.18
C LEU A 130 14.80 31.37 4.70
N SER A 131 16.09 31.65 4.46
CA SER A 131 17.20 30.82 4.93
C SER A 131 17.60 31.17 6.38
N PRO A 132 18.01 30.20 7.20
CA PRO A 132 18.57 30.50 8.52
C PRO A 132 19.81 31.40 8.41
N LYS A 133 20.01 32.28 9.40
CA LYS A 133 21.22 33.12 9.48
C LYS A 133 22.51 32.30 9.46
N ALA A 134 22.47 31.11 10.06
CA ALA A 134 23.61 30.17 10.09
C ALA A 134 24.05 29.70 8.69
N SER A 135 23.20 29.80 7.67
CA SER A 135 23.52 29.43 6.29
C SER A 135 24.43 30.44 5.59
N PHE A 136 24.54 31.67 6.10
CA PHE A 136 25.35 32.75 5.51
C PHE A 136 26.71 32.91 6.21
N CYS A 137 27.22 31.85 6.85
CA CYS A 137 28.45 31.93 7.63
C CYS A 137 29.75 31.96 6.79
N ARG A 138 29.67 31.66 5.49
CA ARG A 138 30.81 31.66 4.56
C ARG A 138 30.50 32.47 3.30
N ASP A 139 29.60 31.95 2.48
CA ASP A 139 29.14 32.54 1.22
C ASP A 139 27.60 32.58 1.18
N LEU A 140 27.03 33.05 0.06
CA LEU A 140 25.60 32.84 -0.21
C LEU A 140 25.31 31.33 -0.21
N PRO A 141 24.27 30.86 0.50
CA PRO A 141 23.96 29.45 0.55
C PRO A 141 23.55 28.96 -0.84
N ASP A 142 24.06 27.81 -1.24
CA ASP A 142 23.51 27.09 -2.38
C ASP A 142 22.20 26.42 -1.96
N ILE A 143 21.13 26.65 -2.73
CA ILE A 143 19.80 26.13 -2.44
C ILE A 143 19.36 25.30 -3.66
N PRO A 144 19.58 23.98 -3.64
CA PRO A 144 19.13 23.12 -4.72
C PRO A 144 17.61 23.14 -4.84
N PHE A 145 17.13 23.11 -6.07
CA PHE A 145 15.73 22.84 -6.38
C PHE A 145 15.54 21.34 -6.62
N LEU A 146 14.79 20.69 -5.73
CA LEU A 146 14.40 19.29 -5.86
C LEU A 146 13.29 19.17 -6.91
N SER A 147 13.38 18.14 -7.74
CA SER A 147 12.29 17.69 -8.60
C SER A 147 11.50 16.59 -7.91
N PHE A 148 10.20 16.52 -8.22
CA PHE A 148 9.36 15.38 -7.88
C PHE A 148 9.02 14.66 -9.19
N GLU A 149 9.47 13.41 -9.31
CA GLU A 149 9.20 12.56 -10.46
C GLU A 149 8.40 11.35 -9.98
N ASP A 150 7.28 11.11 -10.64
CA ASP A 150 6.53 9.86 -10.53
C ASP A 150 6.24 9.31 -11.94
N ASP A 151 5.41 8.29 -12.05
CA ASP A 151 4.99 7.73 -13.35
C ASP A 151 3.68 8.35 -13.85
N VAL A 152 3.09 9.32 -13.15
CA VAL A 152 1.76 9.86 -13.49
C VAL A 152 1.84 10.90 -14.60
N LEU A 153 1.33 10.53 -15.77
CA LEU A 153 1.19 11.42 -16.92
C LEU A 153 -0.07 12.26 -16.82
N ARG A 154 -1.22 11.67 -16.46
CA ARG A 154 -2.49 12.39 -16.36
C ARG A 154 -3.33 11.84 -15.22
N VAL A 155 -4.13 12.71 -14.61
CA VAL A 155 -5.15 12.34 -13.61
C VAL A 155 -6.47 12.98 -14.02
N THR A 156 -7.53 12.18 -14.02
CA THR A 156 -8.89 12.60 -14.31
C THR A 156 -9.80 12.14 -13.18
N PRO A 157 -10.28 13.06 -12.33
CA PRO A 157 -11.27 12.75 -11.30
C PRO A 157 -12.54 12.16 -11.95
N VAL A 158 -13.02 11.04 -11.41
CA VAL A 158 -14.22 10.33 -11.89
C VAL A 158 -15.39 10.59 -10.95
N GLU A 159 -15.19 10.36 -9.65
CA GLU A 159 -16.24 10.53 -8.65
C GLU A 159 -15.65 10.83 -7.27
N LYS A 160 -16.24 11.80 -6.58
CA LYS A 160 -16.01 12.04 -5.15
C LYS A 160 -17.24 11.57 -4.38
N LEU A 161 -17.02 10.79 -3.33
CA LEU A 161 -18.10 10.27 -2.50
C LEU A 161 -17.65 10.14 -1.04
N VAL A 162 -18.58 9.77 -0.15
CA VAL A 162 -18.29 9.58 1.28
C VAL A 162 -18.94 8.27 1.72
N GLY A 163 -18.14 7.41 2.34
CA GLY A 163 -18.59 6.19 3.01
C GLY A 163 -18.69 6.40 4.52
N ALA A 164 -19.46 5.53 5.19
CA ALA A 164 -19.67 5.61 6.62
C ALA A 164 -18.42 5.25 7.44
N ALA A 165 -17.62 4.30 6.95
CA ALA A 165 -16.38 3.84 7.59
C ALA A 165 -15.14 4.34 6.84
N ALA A 166 -15.11 4.25 5.51
CA ALA A 166 -13.98 4.68 4.69
C ALA A 166 -13.80 6.21 4.67
N GLY A 167 -14.86 6.97 4.98
CA GLY A 167 -14.88 8.43 4.93
C GLY A 167 -14.90 8.99 3.51
N GLU A 168 -14.35 10.19 3.30
CA GLU A 168 -14.27 10.79 1.96
C GLU A 168 -13.37 9.95 1.03
N MET A 169 -13.84 9.67 -0.18
CA MET A 169 -13.14 8.89 -1.19
C MET A 169 -13.10 9.62 -2.53
N LEU A 170 -12.07 9.32 -3.31
CA LEU A 170 -11.89 9.78 -4.68
C LEU A 170 -11.63 8.59 -5.60
N VAL A 171 -12.45 8.47 -6.65
CA VAL A 171 -12.19 7.62 -7.81
C VAL A 171 -11.56 8.50 -8.88
N GLU A 172 -10.43 8.06 -9.44
CA GLU A 172 -9.68 8.79 -10.46
C GLU A 172 -9.15 7.85 -11.54
N ASP A 173 -9.16 8.30 -12.79
CA ASP A 173 -8.49 7.64 -13.90
C ASP A 173 -7.10 8.25 -14.07
N VAL A 174 -6.08 7.41 -14.19
CA VAL A 174 -4.69 7.81 -14.35
C VAL A 174 -4.07 7.21 -15.60
N GLU A 175 -3.30 8.03 -16.31
CA GLU A 175 -2.38 7.59 -17.36
C GLU A 175 -0.98 7.47 -16.75
N LEU A 176 -0.38 6.28 -16.83
CA LEU A 176 0.94 6.01 -16.28
C LEU A 176 1.95 5.81 -17.41
N ASP A 177 3.12 6.44 -17.27
CA ASP A 177 4.26 6.17 -18.11
C ASP A 177 4.85 4.81 -17.73
N ARG A 178 4.92 3.89 -18.69
CA ARG A 178 5.53 2.57 -18.46
C ARG A 178 6.94 2.48 -19.01
N SER A 179 7.22 3.23 -20.08
CA SER A 179 8.47 3.18 -20.86
C SER A 179 8.32 4.06 -22.10
N PRO A 180 9.41 4.67 -22.61
CA PRO A 180 9.41 5.47 -23.83
C PRO A 180 8.83 4.75 -25.07
N SER A 181 8.86 3.42 -25.10
CA SER A 181 8.46 2.60 -26.25
C SER A 181 7.07 1.97 -26.15
N ALA A 182 6.39 2.10 -24.99
CA ALA A 182 5.07 1.52 -24.76
C ALA A 182 4.00 2.61 -24.66
N PRO A 183 2.76 2.35 -25.11
CA PRO A 183 1.67 3.27 -24.84
C PRO A 183 1.45 3.41 -23.32
N PRO A 184 1.01 4.58 -22.83
CA PRO A 184 0.66 4.76 -21.43
C PRO A 184 -0.32 3.71 -20.95
N GLU A 185 -0.13 3.21 -19.73
CA GLU A 185 -1.11 2.35 -19.11
C GLU A 185 -2.20 3.18 -18.46
N LEU A 186 -3.45 2.90 -18.81
CA LEU A 186 -4.61 3.46 -18.14
C LEU A 186 -4.95 2.62 -16.92
N ARG A 187 -5.09 3.27 -15.77
CA ARG A 187 -5.62 2.65 -14.55
C ARG A 187 -6.71 3.50 -13.94
N ARG A 188 -7.65 2.87 -13.24
CA ARG A 188 -8.54 3.54 -12.31
C ARG A 188 -8.06 3.30 -10.89
N ARG A 189 -8.02 4.33 -10.06
CA ARG A 189 -7.62 4.30 -8.65
C ARG A 189 -8.78 4.70 -7.74
N LEU A 190 -8.81 4.09 -6.57
CA LEU A 190 -9.59 4.51 -5.42
C LEU A 190 -8.61 5.02 -4.36
N ARG A 191 -8.89 6.20 -3.80
CA ARG A 191 -8.15 6.79 -2.69
C ARG A 191 -9.11 7.18 -1.59
N PHE A 192 -8.72 6.95 -0.34
CA PHE A 192 -9.42 7.48 0.82
C PHE A 192 -8.72 8.75 1.27
N LYS A 193 -9.48 9.82 1.54
CA LYS A 193 -8.92 11.10 1.97
C LYS A 193 -8.21 11.00 3.32
N ARG A 194 -8.64 10.07 4.19
CA ARG A 194 -7.96 9.77 5.46
C ARG A 194 -6.56 9.17 5.26
N MET A 195 -6.31 8.52 4.12
CA MET A 195 -5.02 7.91 3.74
C MET A 195 -4.66 8.29 2.30
N PRO A 196 -4.39 9.58 2.06
CA PRO A 196 -4.26 10.11 0.71
C PRO A 196 -2.97 9.64 0.01
N ASN A 197 -2.03 9.08 0.75
CA ASN A 197 -0.74 8.56 0.23
C ASN A 197 -0.92 7.20 -0.40
N LEU A 198 -1.88 6.44 0.10
CA LEU A 198 -2.13 5.10 -0.35
C LEU A 198 -3.17 5.11 -1.47
N VAL A 199 -2.79 4.53 -2.61
CA VAL A 199 -3.77 4.03 -3.57
C VAL A 199 -4.42 2.81 -2.93
N GLN A 200 -5.66 2.96 -2.48
CA GLN A 200 -6.41 1.90 -1.79
C GLN A 200 -6.68 0.73 -2.71
N SER A 201 -7.07 1.03 -3.95
CA SER A 201 -7.31 0.00 -4.96
C SER A 201 -7.04 0.57 -6.34
N GLN A 202 -6.60 -0.29 -7.24
CA GLN A 202 -6.44 0.06 -8.63
C GLN A 202 -6.76 -1.11 -9.55
N VAL A 203 -7.24 -0.78 -10.74
CA VAL A 203 -7.54 -1.73 -11.81
C VAL A 203 -7.07 -1.15 -13.15
N ARG A 204 -6.60 -2.01 -14.05
CA ARG A 204 -6.28 -1.58 -15.43
C ARG A 204 -7.57 -1.25 -16.17
N LEU A 205 -7.52 -0.20 -16.99
CA LEU A 205 -8.60 0.13 -17.94
C LEU A 205 -8.18 -0.32 -19.34
N VAL A 206 -9.09 -0.97 -20.04
CA VAL A 206 -8.91 -1.41 -21.43
C VAL A 206 -9.97 -0.78 -22.33
N SER A 207 -9.58 -0.47 -23.58
CA SER A 207 -10.51 0.05 -24.58
C SER A 207 -11.49 -1.03 -25.00
N ASP A 208 -12.77 -0.69 -25.06
CA ASP A 208 -13.78 -1.57 -25.63
C ASP A 208 -13.65 -1.60 -27.16
N SER A 209 -13.13 -2.70 -27.70
CA SER A 209 -13.02 -2.91 -29.15
C SER A 209 -14.37 -3.22 -29.81
N SER A 210 -15.45 -3.39 -29.03
CA SER A 210 -16.76 -3.82 -29.54
C SER A 210 -17.71 -2.68 -29.90
N THR A 211 -17.38 -1.42 -29.57
CA THR A 211 -18.24 -0.26 -29.86
C THR A 211 -17.61 0.65 -30.92
N PHE A 212 -18.23 0.68 -32.12
CA PHE A 212 -17.86 1.55 -33.25
C PHE A 212 -18.15 3.06 -33.01
N SER A 213 -18.59 3.45 -31.82
CA SER A 213 -18.85 4.84 -31.46
C SER A 213 -17.57 5.59 -31.10
N SER A 214 -17.31 6.68 -31.83
CA SER A 214 -16.21 7.61 -31.65
C SER A 214 -16.05 8.06 -30.19
N ARG A 215 -14.86 7.80 -29.62
CA ARG A 215 -14.44 7.81 -28.19
C ARG A 215 -14.70 6.48 -27.49
N GLY A 216 -13.76 5.55 -27.66
CA GLY A 216 -13.83 4.20 -27.09
C GLY A 216 -14.11 4.24 -25.58
N SER A 217 -15.19 3.55 -25.18
CA SER A 217 -15.53 3.40 -23.77
C SER A 217 -14.43 2.60 -23.07
N LEU A 218 -13.88 3.13 -21.99
CA LEU A 218 -12.92 2.40 -21.15
C LEU A 218 -13.69 1.50 -20.19
N ARG A 219 -13.25 0.25 -20.06
CA ARG A 219 -13.77 -0.68 -19.06
C ARG A 219 -12.67 -1.19 -18.14
N PRO A 220 -12.97 -1.42 -16.85
CA PRO A 220 -12.04 -2.08 -15.95
C PRO A 220 -11.80 -3.53 -16.36
N GLU A 221 -10.54 -3.96 -16.35
CA GLU A 221 -10.12 -5.34 -16.53
C GLU A 221 -10.31 -6.11 -15.21
N ALA A 222 -11.44 -6.80 -15.07
CA ALA A 222 -11.77 -7.53 -13.84
C ALA A 222 -10.68 -8.55 -13.46
N GLY A 223 -10.25 -8.53 -12.19
CA GLY A 223 -9.19 -9.41 -11.69
C GLY A 223 -7.77 -9.01 -12.13
N SER A 224 -7.59 -7.81 -12.69
CA SER A 224 -6.27 -7.26 -12.99
C SER A 224 -5.53 -6.91 -11.70
N LEU A 225 -4.35 -7.49 -11.49
CA LEU A 225 -3.55 -7.36 -10.28
C LEU A 225 -2.44 -6.34 -10.49
N VAL A 226 -2.82 -5.06 -10.42
CA VAL A 226 -1.89 -3.93 -10.61
C VAL A 226 -1.37 -3.35 -9.30
N GLN A 227 -2.01 -3.69 -8.18
CA GLN A 227 -1.58 -3.31 -6.84
C GLN A 227 -0.41 -4.21 -6.38
N PRO A 228 0.72 -3.64 -5.91
CA PRO A 228 1.97 -4.39 -5.73
C PRO A 228 1.85 -5.63 -4.83
N TYR A 229 1.16 -5.51 -3.69
CA TYR A 229 1.06 -6.59 -2.70
C TYR A 229 0.07 -7.71 -3.08
N LEU A 230 -0.84 -7.50 -4.06
CA LEU A 230 -1.85 -8.51 -4.40
C LEU A 230 -1.26 -9.77 -5.04
N LYS A 231 -0.19 -9.62 -5.83
CA LYS A 231 0.50 -10.77 -6.43
C LYS A 231 1.21 -11.62 -5.36
N PRO A 232 2.01 -11.03 -4.44
CA PRO A 232 2.50 -11.72 -3.26
C PRO A 232 1.41 -12.40 -2.42
N MET A 233 0.27 -11.74 -2.18
CA MET A 233 -0.86 -12.38 -1.46
C MET A 233 -1.35 -13.65 -2.15
N LEU A 234 -1.54 -13.62 -3.48
CA LEU A 234 -1.90 -14.82 -4.21
C LEU A 234 -0.78 -15.85 -4.24
N ALA A 235 0.49 -15.43 -4.32
CA ALA A 235 1.63 -16.33 -4.28
C ALA A 235 1.66 -17.19 -3.00
N GLY A 236 1.11 -16.72 -1.90
CA GLY A 236 0.90 -17.51 -0.67
C GLY A 236 0.09 -18.79 -0.87
N LEU A 237 -0.75 -18.88 -1.92
CA LEU A 237 -1.49 -20.10 -2.28
C LEU A 237 -0.57 -21.23 -2.78
N SER A 238 0.67 -20.92 -3.21
CA SER A 238 1.66 -21.93 -3.62
C SER A 238 1.92 -22.97 -2.54
N LEU A 239 1.85 -22.55 -1.27
CA LEU A 239 2.07 -23.37 -0.08
C LEU A 239 1.06 -24.51 0.06
N ILE A 240 -0.12 -24.35 -0.54
CA ILE A 240 -1.21 -25.34 -0.53
C ILE A 240 -1.66 -25.73 -1.94
N ALA A 241 -0.87 -25.39 -2.96
CA ALA A 241 -1.19 -25.68 -4.35
C ALA A 241 -1.49 -27.16 -4.63
N PRO A 242 -0.78 -28.15 -4.06
CA PRO A 242 -1.11 -29.57 -4.27
C PRO A 242 -2.52 -29.93 -3.79
N ASP A 243 -2.95 -29.40 -2.64
CA ASP A 243 -4.29 -29.62 -2.09
C ASP A 243 -5.38 -28.95 -2.92
N LEU A 244 -5.14 -27.70 -3.32
CA LEU A 244 -6.03 -26.95 -4.21
C LEU A 244 -6.17 -27.65 -5.57
N GLY A 245 -5.05 -28.09 -6.15
CA GLY A 245 -5.01 -28.85 -7.40
C GLY A 245 -5.80 -30.16 -7.30
N ARG A 246 -5.68 -30.91 -6.19
CA ARG A 246 -6.49 -32.11 -5.95
C ARG A 246 -7.98 -31.82 -5.87
N GLN A 247 -8.38 -30.75 -5.17
CA GLN A 247 -9.78 -30.34 -5.07
C GLN A 247 -10.36 -29.97 -6.44
N VAL A 248 -9.65 -29.13 -7.19
CA VAL A 248 -10.06 -28.69 -8.54
C VAL A 248 -10.17 -29.88 -9.51
N ARG A 249 -9.19 -30.80 -9.50
CA ARG A 249 -9.25 -32.04 -10.32
C ARG A 249 -10.43 -32.95 -9.95
N SER A 250 -10.90 -32.87 -8.71
CA SER A 250 -12.07 -33.60 -8.21
C SER A 250 -13.39 -32.86 -8.48
N GLY A 251 -13.37 -31.73 -9.18
CA GLY A 251 -14.54 -30.91 -9.47
C GLY A 251 -15.05 -30.07 -8.29
N LEU A 252 -14.25 -29.93 -7.22
CA LEU A 252 -14.58 -29.10 -6.07
C LEU A 252 -13.97 -27.70 -6.22
N MET A 253 -14.71 -26.68 -5.80
CA MET A 253 -14.23 -25.30 -5.75
C MET A 253 -13.59 -25.02 -4.39
N PRO A 254 -12.31 -24.61 -4.35
CA PRO A 254 -11.70 -24.11 -3.12
C PRO A 254 -12.45 -22.90 -2.57
N ARG A 255 -12.46 -22.72 -1.25
CA ARG A 255 -13.18 -21.63 -0.57
C ARG A 255 -12.22 -20.58 -0.03
N ALA A 256 -12.46 -19.33 -0.38
CA ALA A 256 -11.72 -18.18 0.16
C ALA A 256 -12.66 -17.23 0.92
N LEU A 257 -12.19 -16.77 2.08
CA LEU A 257 -12.77 -15.62 2.79
C LEU A 257 -11.82 -14.43 2.58
N CYS A 258 -12.33 -13.33 2.03
CA CYS A 258 -11.59 -12.09 1.87
C CYS A 258 -12.17 -11.04 2.80
N ILE A 259 -11.34 -10.53 3.72
CA ILE A 259 -11.70 -9.47 4.65
C ILE A 259 -11.08 -8.17 4.14
N GLY A 260 -11.94 -7.21 3.79
CA GLY A 260 -11.59 -6.05 2.96
C GLY A 260 -11.83 -6.37 1.48
N VAL A 261 -12.80 -5.69 0.86
CA VAL A 261 -13.10 -5.88 -0.57
C VAL A 261 -12.36 -4.84 -1.41
N GLY A 262 -12.37 -3.58 -0.98
CA GLY A 262 -11.78 -2.47 -1.74
C GLY A 262 -12.37 -2.41 -3.16
N GLY A 263 -11.51 -2.30 -4.17
CA GLY A 263 -11.91 -2.37 -5.59
C GLY A 263 -12.20 -3.79 -6.09
N GLY A 264 -12.02 -4.83 -5.27
CA GLY A 264 -12.41 -6.20 -5.58
C GLY A 264 -11.45 -7.00 -6.48
N ALA A 265 -10.30 -6.45 -6.85
CA ALA A 265 -9.35 -7.10 -7.78
C ALA A 265 -8.86 -8.48 -7.30
N LEU A 266 -8.57 -8.62 -6.00
CA LEU A 266 -8.16 -9.89 -5.39
C LEU A 266 -9.26 -10.94 -5.52
N LEU A 267 -10.48 -10.59 -5.12
CA LEU A 267 -11.65 -11.47 -5.16
C LEU A 267 -11.97 -11.91 -6.59
N MET A 268 -11.99 -10.97 -7.54
CA MET A 268 -12.21 -11.27 -8.95
C MET A 268 -11.10 -12.17 -9.51
N SER A 269 -9.85 -11.99 -9.10
CA SER A 269 -8.76 -12.87 -9.53
C SER A 269 -8.90 -14.29 -8.99
N LEU A 270 -9.21 -14.45 -7.69
CA LEU A 270 -9.51 -15.76 -7.08
C LEU A 270 -10.66 -16.48 -7.80
N ARG A 271 -11.73 -15.74 -8.11
CA ARG A 271 -12.92 -16.26 -8.79
C ARG A 271 -12.70 -16.61 -10.25
N LEU A 272 -12.11 -15.70 -11.03
CA LEU A 272 -12.00 -15.82 -12.49
C LEU A 272 -10.80 -16.67 -12.93
N LYS A 273 -9.68 -16.57 -12.21
CA LYS A 273 -8.43 -17.24 -12.60
C LYS A 273 -8.26 -18.58 -11.90
N PHE A 274 -8.63 -18.68 -10.62
CA PHE A 274 -8.39 -19.87 -9.80
C PHE A 274 -9.64 -20.70 -9.49
N GLY A 275 -10.83 -20.26 -9.92
CA GLY A 275 -12.08 -21.01 -9.73
C GLY A 275 -12.49 -21.16 -8.27
N PHE A 276 -12.16 -20.19 -7.41
CA PHE A 276 -12.58 -20.20 -6.01
C PHE A 276 -14.07 -19.85 -5.86
N HIS A 277 -14.68 -20.43 -4.82
CA HIS A 277 -15.89 -19.91 -4.20
C HIS A 277 -15.49 -18.88 -3.14
N VAL A 278 -15.73 -17.61 -3.43
CA VAL A 278 -15.22 -16.46 -2.67
C VAL A 278 -16.34 -15.80 -1.86
N LEU A 279 -16.06 -15.55 -0.58
CA LEU A 279 -16.87 -14.67 0.26
C LEU A 279 -16.05 -13.42 0.60
N GLY A 280 -16.51 -12.26 0.15
CA GLY A 280 -15.96 -10.96 0.55
C GLY A 280 -16.72 -10.38 1.74
N ILE A 281 -16.02 -9.71 2.65
CA ILE A 281 -16.61 -8.91 3.73
C ILE A 281 -16.07 -7.49 3.66
N GLU A 282 -16.96 -6.51 3.60
CA GLU A 282 -16.63 -5.09 3.55
C GLU A 282 -17.45 -4.32 4.57
N ALA A 283 -16.84 -3.38 5.28
CA ALA A 283 -17.50 -2.61 6.32
C ALA A 283 -18.31 -1.44 5.73
N ASP A 284 -17.97 -0.99 4.52
CA ASP A 284 -18.57 0.20 3.91
C ASP A 284 -19.31 -0.10 2.60
N ASP A 285 -20.63 0.07 2.59
CA ASP A 285 -21.47 -0.12 1.41
C ASP A 285 -21.08 0.83 0.26
N ALA A 286 -20.57 2.03 0.56
CA ALA A 286 -20.11 2.95 -0.46
C ALA A 286 -18.88 2.40 -1.21
N VAL A 287 -17.99 1.68 -0.52
CA VAL A 287 -16.85 0.98 -1.14
C VAL A 287 -17.34 -0.13 -2.07
N LEU A 288 -18.32 -0.93 -1.64
CA LEU A 288 -18.93 -1.97 -2.48
C LEU A 288 -19.60 -1.40 -3.73
N ASN A 289 -20.34 -0.30 -3.59
CA ASN A 289 -20.96 0.40 -4.70
C ASN A 289 -19.92 0.97 -5.68
N VAL A 290 -18.78 1.46 -5.18
CA VAL A 290 -17.65 1.88 -6.01
C VAL A 290 -17.04 0.70 -6.75
N ALA A 291 -16.77 -0.42 -6.07
CA ALA A 291 -16.20 -1.61 -6.68
C ALA A 291 -17.05 -2.09 -7.88
N LYS A 292 -18.37 -2.17 -7.67
CA LYS A 292 -19.35 -2.60 -8.70
C LYS A 292 -19.43 -1.65 -9.88
N ARG A 293 -19.55 -0.33 -9.62
CA ARG A 293 -19.74 0.66 -10.69
C ARG A 293 -18.45 0.97 -11.46
N HIS A 294 -17.30 0.94 -10.79
CA HIS A 294 -16.08 1.54 -11.31
C HIS A 294 -14.93 0.56 -11.52
N PHE A 295 -14.87 -0.55 -10.77
CA PHE A 295 -13.72 -1.47 -10.78
C PHE A 295 -14.01 -2.82 -11.44
N GLY A 296 -15.21 -3.00 -12.00
CA GLY A 296 -15.58 -4.23 -12.71
C GLY A 296 -15.85 -5.40 -11.77
N PHE A 297 -16.10 -5.12 -10.49
CA PHE A 297 -16.48 -6.13 -9.51
C PHE A 297 -17.89 -6.65 -9.80
N GLN A 298 -18.04 -7.97 -9.83
CA GLN A 298 -19.31 -8.63 -10.11
C GLN A 298 -19.51 -9.82 -9.18
N GLU A 299 -20.67 -9.87 -8.54
CA GLU A 299 -21.11 -11.02 -7.76
C GLU A 299 -21.77 -12.06 -8.67
N ASP A 300 -21.55 -13.33 -8.39
CA ASP A 300 -22.20 -14.45 -9.04
C ASP A 300 -22.41 -15.58 -8.03
N ASP A 301 -22.78 -16.79 -8.48
CA ASP A 301 -23.02 -17.91 -7.56
C ASP A 301 -21.75 -18.38 -6.83
N SER A 302 -20.58 -18.02 -7.32
CA SER A 302 -19.27 -18.38 -6.76
C SER A 302 -18.51 -17.21 -6.16
N LEU A 303 -19.05 -16.00 -6.19
CA LEU A 303 -18.52 -14.82 -5.52
C LEU A 303 -19.66 -14.02 -4.92
N LYS A 304 -19.71 -13.97 -3.59
CA LYS A 304 -20.70 -13.18 -2.84
C LYS A 304 -20.01 -12.21 -1.90
N VAL A 305 -20.70 -11.12 -1.56
CA VAL A 305 -20.23 -10.17 -0.55
C VAL A 305 -21.24 -10.00 0.57
N GLY A 306 -20.75 -9.97 1.81
CA GLY A 306 -21.50 -9.51 2.98
C GLY A 306 -21.04 -8.11 3.40
N LEU A 307 -22.01 -7.23 3.66
CA LEU A 307 -21.75 -5.97 4.35
C LEU A 307 -21.60 -6.22 5.86
N GLY A 308 -20.50 -5.82 6.46
CA GLY A 308 -20.25 -5.96 7.89
C GLY A 308 -18.78 -5.85 8.29
N GLU A 309 -18.54 -5.80 9.59
CA GLU A 309 -17.19 -5.73 10.14
C GLU A 309 -16.48 -7.10 10.04
N GLY A 310 -15.26 -7.08 9.49
CA GLY A 310 -14.48 -8.29 9.21
C GLY A 310 -14.15 -9.13 10.45
N LEU A 311 -13.72 -8.51 11.53
CA LEU A 311 -13.30 -9.21 12.75
C LEU A 311 -14.50 -9.79 13.50
N ALA A 312 -15.61 -9.05 13.57
CA ALA A 312 -16.88 -9.57 14.08
C ALA A 312 -17.36 -10.81 13.29
N CYS A 313 -17.24 -10.77 11.96
CA CYS A 313 -17.56 -11.91 11.08
C CYS A 313 -16.69 -13.16 11.39
N ILE A 314 -15.38 -12.97 11.56
CA ILE A 314 -14.45 -14.06 11.95
C ILE A 314 -14.88 -14.67 13.29
N LYS A 315 -15.17 -13.83 14.30
CA LYS A 315 -15.61 -14.27 15.64
C LYS A 315 -16.92 -15.05 15.56
N PHE A 316 -17.88 -14.59 14.75
CA PHE A 316 -19.14 -15.29 14.53
C PHE A 316 -18.96 -16.66 13.90
N LEU A 317 -18.18 -16.76 12.81
CA LEU A 317 -17.89 -18.03 12.12
C LEU A 317 -17.21 -19.03 13.06
N SER A 318 -16.23 -18.57 13.85
CA SER A 318 -15.53 -19.40 14.83
C SER A 318 -16.46 -19.92 15.93
N THR A 319 -17.30 -19.05 16.47
CA THR A 319 -18.29 -19.41 17.49
C THR A 319 -19.30 -20.44 16.97
N SER A 320 -19.80 -20.23 15.74
CA SER A 320 -20.71 -21.14 15.07
C SER A 320 -20.09 -22.51 14.81
N LYS A 321 -18.81 -22.56 14.39
CA LYS A 321 -18.09 -23.82 14.13
C LYS A 321 -17.80 -24.61 15.41
N THR A 322 -17.63 -23.93 16.54
CA THR A 322 -17.37 -24.57 17.85
C THR A 322 -18.64 -24.93 18.63
N GLY A 323 -19.83 -24.59 18.12
CA GLY A 323 -21.11 -24.88 18.78
C GLY A 323 -21.37 -24.05 20.05
N LYS A 324 -20.60 -22.97 20.27
CA LYS A 324 -20.83 -22.03 21.38
C LYS A 324 -21.95 -21.06 20.99
N THR A 325 -22.74 -20.60 21.96
CA THR A 325 -23.79 -19.60 21.71
C THR A 325 -23.16 -18.24 21.45
N PHE A 326 -23.33 -17.70 20.24
CA PHE A 326 -23.05 -16.30 19.94
C PHE A 326 -24.12 -15.44 20.62
N ASP A 327 -23.73 -14.46 21.44
CA ASP A 327 -24.66 -13.47 22.00
C ASP A 327 -24.72 -12.25 21.07
N PRO A 328 -25.76 -12.12 20.22
CA PRO A 328 -25.87 -11.02 19.28
C PRO A 328 -26.22 -9.68 19.93
N ASN A 329 -26.49 -9.63 21.24
CA ASN A 329 -26.90 -8.39 21.90
C ASN A 329 -25.73 -7.46 22.28
N HIS A 330 -24.47 -7.92 22.17
CA HIS A 330 -23.31 -7.11 22.52
C HIS A 330 -22.60 -6.49 21.31
N ASP A 331 -22.98 -6.89 20.09
CA ASP A 331 -22.30 -6.49 18.86
C ASP A 331 -23.35 -6.20 17.78
N LYS A 332 -23.42 -4.96 17.27
CA LYS A 332 -24.45 -4.48 16.32
C LYS A 332 -24.22 -5.05 14.91
N THR A 333 -24.10 -6.36 14.78
CA THR A 333 -24.00 -7.02 13.48
C THR A 333 -25.41 -7.20 12.91
N ASP A 334 -25.66 -6.57 11.77
CA ASP A 334 -26.93 -6.71 11.05
C ASP A 334 -27.21 -8.19 10.72
N ARG A 335 -28.48 -8.58 10.68
CA ARG A 335 -28.91 -9.98 10.50
C ARG A 335 -28.61 -10.54 9.09
N GLU A 336 -28.32 -9.69 8.11
CA GLU A 336 -28.07 -10.05 6.71
C GLU A 336 -26.76 -10.85 6.49
N PRO A 337 -25.57 -10.38 6.92
CA PRO A 337 -24.32 -11.14 6.75
C PRO A 337 -24.38 -12.54 7.36
N MET A 338 -25.14 -12.71 8.45
CA MET A 338 -25.26 -13.96 9.20
C MET A 338 -25.91 -15.09 8.41
N ALA A 339 -26.80 -14.78 7.44
CA ALA A 339 -27.43 -15.79 6.60
C ALA A 339 -26.44 -16.35 5.56
N LEU A 340 -25.65 -15.47 4.93
CA LEU A 340 -24.58 -15.86 3.99
C LEU A 340 -23.54 -16.76 4.67
N LEU A 341 -23.15 -16.43 5.91
CA LEU A 341 -22.09 -17.10 6.65
C LEU A 341 -22.44 -18.55 7.06
N ARG A 342 -23.72 -18.91 7.15
CA ARG A 342 -24.15 -20.28 7.52
C ARG A 342 -23.75 -21.35 6.51
N GLY A 343 -23.52 -20.97 5.24
CA GLY A 343 -23.07 -21.89 4.19
C GLY A 343 -21.62 -22.37 4.33
N TYR A 344 -20.85 -21.83 5.29
CA TYR A 344 -19.38 -22.00 5.35
C TYR A 344 -18.90 -22.81 6.56
N SER A 345 -19.75 -23.63 7.16
CA SER A 345 -19.42 -24.46 8.34
C SER A 345 -18.21 -25.38 8.14
N SER A 346 -17.96 -25.84 6.91
CA SER A 346 -16.80 -26.67 6.55
C SER A 346 -15.48 -25.90 6.39
N GLY A 347 -15.41 -24.63 6.81
CA GLY A 347 -14.19 -23.81 6.86
C GLY A 347 -13.66 -23.35 5.50
N PHE A 348 -12.50 -22.70 5.48
CA PHE A 348 -11.90 -22.09 4.29
C PHE A 348 -10.54 -22.70 3.95
N ASP A 349 -10.23 -22.80 2.66
CA ASP A 349 -8.90 -23.16 2.17
C ASP A 349 -7.93 -21.98 2.27
N ALA A 350 -8.45 -20.77 2.07
CA ALA A 350 -7.68 -19.54 2.25
C ALA A 350 -8.49 -18.46 2.96
N ILE A 351 -7.84 -17.71 3.85
CA ILE A 351 -8.37 -16.47 4.41
C ILE A 351 -7.39 -15.37 4.03
N MET A 352 -7.87 -14.35 3.31
CA MET A 352 -7.10 -13.23 2.81
C MET A 352 -7.54 -11.98 3.58
N VAL A 353 -6.60 -11.29 4.23
CA VAL A 353 -6.88 -10.09 5.02
C VAL A 353 -6.13 -8.91 4.42
N ASP A 354 -6.89 -7.97 3.89
CA ASP A 354 -6.42 -6.69 3.34
C ASP A 354 -7.22 -5.56 4.01
N LEU A 355 -6.91 -5.32 5.29
CA LEU A 355 -7.54 -4.30 6.11
C LEU A 355 -6.53 -3.22 6.46
N ASP A 356 -6.96 -1.96 6.34
CA ASP A 356 -6.24 -0.81 6.88
C ASP A 356 -6.69 -0.50 8.31
N SER A 357 -5.86 0.21 9.09
CA SER A 357 -6.28 0.73 10.39
C SER A 357 -7.18 1.97 10.23
N GLU A 358 -8.15 2.15 11.12
CA GLU A 358 -9.10 3.28 11.07
C GLU A 358 -8.49 4.61 11.60
N ASP A 359 -7.38 4.55 12.32
CA ASP A 359 -6.80 5.67 13.06
C ASP A 359 -5.89 6.58 12.22
N ALA A 360 -6.48 7.62 11.63
CA ALA A 360 -5.74 8.66 10.90
C ALA A 360 -4.69 9.42 11.76
N GLY A 361 -4.72 9.30 13.10
CA GLY A 361 -3.84 10.00 14.02
C GLY A 361 -2.53 9.30 14.39
N ASN A 362 -2.43 7.98 14.21
CA ASN A 362 -1.30 7.16 14.69
C ASN A 362 -0.36 6.68 13.57
N GLY A 363 -0.51 7.20 12.36
CA GLY A 363 0.20 6.72 11.20
C GLY A 363 -0.53 5.56 10.53
N PHE A 364 -0.19 5.31 9.27
CA PHE A 364 -0.82 4.27 8.47
C PHE A 364 -0.16 2.91 8.75
N PHE A 365 -0.96 1.93 9.16
CA PHE A 365 -0.52 0.55 9.30
C PHE A 365 -1.65 -0.41 8.94
N ALA A 366 -1.26 -1.64 8.64
CA ALA A 366 -2.16 -2.74 8.29
C ALA A 366 -1.58 -4.03 8.88
N PRO A 367 -2.41 -4.96 9.39
CA PRO A 367 -3.84 -4.83 9.69
C PRO A 367 -4.12 -4.02 10.97
N PRO A 368 -5.40 -3.77 11.36
CA PRO A 368 -5.77 -3.22 12.67
C PRO A 368 -5.17 -4.00 13.84
N LEU A 369 -4.94 -3.34 14.98
CA LEU A 369 -4.30 -3.94 16.16
C LEU A 369 -5.09 -5.13 16.70
N GLU A 370 -6.43 -5.02 16.66
CA GLU A 370 -7.40 -6.03 17.10
C GLU A 370 -7.28 -7.33 16.31
N PHE A 371 -6.75 -7.27 15.08
CA PHE A 371 -6.54 -8.45 14.25
C PHE A 371 -5.40 -9.33 14.78
N VAL A 372 -4.35 -8.70 15.32
CA VAL A 372 -3.14 -9.37 15.81
C VAL A 372 -3.36 -10.00 17.20
N GLU A 373 -4.47 -9.67 17.86
CA GLU A 373 -4.83 -10.30 19.13
C GLU A 373 -4.91 -11.82 19.03
N SER A 374 -4.37 -12.50 20.04
CA SER A 374 -4.37 -13.96 20.12
C SER A 374 -5.77 -14.57 19.98
N SER A 375 -6.81 -13.89 20.49
CA SER A 375 -8.20 -14.35 20.39
C SER A 375 -8.71 -14.35 18.94
N THR A 376 -8.39 -13.30 18.18
CA THR A 376 -8.73 -13.16 16.77
C THR A 376 -7.96 -14.16 15.91
N LEU A 377 -6.63 -14.28 16.09
CA LEU A 377 -5.82 -15.26 15.37
C LEU A 377 -6.28 -16.70 15.62
N MET A 378 -6.68 -17.04 16.86
CA MET A 378 -7.27 -18.33 17.18
C MET A 378 -8.62 -18.56 16.50
N ALA A 379 -9.46 -17.52 16.41
CA ALA A 379 -10.71 -17.59 15.67
C ALA A 379 -10.47 -17.84 14.17
N VAL A 380 -9.50 -17.14 13.57
CA VAL A 380 -9.06 -17.37 12.17
C VAL A 380 -8.59 -18.81 11.97
N ARG A 381 -7.68 -19.30 12.82
CA ARG A 381 -7.20 -20.70 12.78
C ARG A 381 -8.36 -21.69 12.87
N THR A 382 -9.35 -21.42 13.72
CA THR A 382 -10.52 -22.28 13.91
C THR A 382 -11.33 -22.43 12.63
N ILE A 383 -11.48 -21.36 11.85
CA ILE A 383 -12.34 -21.37 10.64
C ILE A 383 -11.58 -21.80 9.37
N LEU A 384 -10.25 -21.90 9.40
CA LEU A 384 -9.47 -22.55 8.35
C LEU A 384 -9.70 -24.08 8.34
N LYS A 385 -9.43 -24.68 7.17
CA LYS A 385 -9.27 -26.14 7.03
C LYS A 385 -7.88 -26.58 7.54
N GLU A 386 -7.70 -27.88 7.72
CA GLU A 386 -6.45 -28.49 8.20
C GLU A 386 -5.21 -28.11 7.36
N HIS A 387 -5.38 -28.01 6.04
CA HIS A 387 -4.36 -27.55 5.09
C HIS A 387 -4.68 -26.14 4.55
N GLY A 388 -5.35 -25.31 5.36
CA GLY A 388 -5.67 -23.94 4.98
C GLY A 388 -4.55 -22.96 5.26
N VAL A 389 -4.58 -21.81 4.57
CA VAL A 389 -3.65 -20.70 4.78
C VAL A 389 -4.36 -19.40 5.18
N LEU A 390 -3.74 -18.67 6.08
CA LEU A 390 -4.01 -17.25 6.31
C LEU A 390 -2.99 -16.43 5.53
N VAL A 391 -3.43 -15.44 4.77
CA VAL A 391 -2.59 -14.50 4.03
C VAL A 391 -2.97 -13.08 4.44
N VAL A 392 -2.01 -12.27 4.84
CA VAL A 392 -2.25 -10.92 5.40
C VAL A 392 -1.34 -9.90 4.74
N ASN A 393 -1.91 -8.82 4.22
CA ASN A 393 -1.15 -7.63 3.85
C ASN A 393 -0.75 -6.87 5.12
N VAL A 394 0.53 -6.59 5.29
CA VAL A 394 1.09 -5.97 6.49
C VAL A 394 1.88 -4.72 6.13
N ILE A 395 1.61 -3.65 6.86
CA ILE A 395 2.37 -2.40 6.82
C ILE A 395 2.67 -2.06 8.27
N PRO A 396 3.87 -2.36 8.78
CA PRO A 396 4.17 -2.19 10.19
C PRO A 396 4.36 -0.71 10.54
N PRO A 397 3.78 -0.20 11.65
CA PRO A 397 4.03 1.15 12.14
C PRO A 397 5.44 1.29 12.75
N SER A 398 6.07 0.18 13.15
CA SER A 398 7.45 0.13 13.64
C SER A 398 8.01 -1.28 13.56
N ILE A 399 9.35 -1.40 13.60
CA ILE A 399 10.05 -2.69 13.63
C ILE A 399 9.63 -3.50 14.88
N SER A 400 9.54 -2.87 16.05
CA SER A 400 9.16 -3.56 17.29
C SER A 400 7.74 -4.12 17.21
N PHE A 401 6.79 -3.36 16.65
CA PHE A 401 5.44 -3.87 16.42
C PHE A 401 5.43 -5.05 15.46
N TYR A 402 6.25 -4.99 14.40
CA TYR A 402 6.36 -6.09 13.45
C TYR A 402 6.87 -7.36 14.14
N GLU A 403 7.90 -7.27 14.98
CA GLU A 403 8.43 -8.41 15.74
C GLU A 403 7.39 -9.02 16.68
N GLU A 404 6.63 -8.20 17.41
CA GLU A 404 5.54 -8.65 18.29
C GLU A 404 4.40 -9.34 17.50
N MET A 405 4.07 -8.82 16.32
CA MET A 405 3.11 -9.44 15.41
C MET A 405 3.59 -10.84 15.01
N ILE A 406 4.84 -10.97 14.54
CA ILE A 406 5.43 -12.26 14.15
C ILE A 406 5.36 -13.27 15.29
N GLU A 407 5.69 -12.88 16.52
CA GLU A 407 5.57 -13.75 17.69
C GLU A 407 4.13 -14.21 17.95
N SER A 408 3.16 -13.33 17.76
CA SER A 408 1.74 -13.63 17.95
C SER A 408 1.26 -14.68 16.95
N PHE A 409 1.70 -14.60 15.70
CA PHE A 409 1.41 -15.62 14.69
C PHE A 409 2.07 -16.97 15.03
N HIS A 410 3.34 -16.99 15.46
CA HIS A 410 4.04 -18.22 15.83
C HIS A 410 3.39 -18.99 16.97
N LYS A 411 2.75 -18.29 17.92
CA LYS A 411 2.04 -18.94 19.02
C LYS A 411 0.81 -19.72 18.55
N ILE A 412 0.25 -19.39 17.39
CA ILE A 412 -1.04 -19.90 16.91
C ILE A 412 -0.89 -20.80 15.68
N PHE A 413 -0.02 -20.45 14.73
CA PHE A 413 0.13 -21.15 13.45
C PHE A 413 1.31 -22.13 13.47
N ALA A 414 1.25 -23.16 12.62
CA ALA A 414 2.30 -24.16 12.54
C ALA A 414 3.58 -23.58 11.92
N GLU A 415 3.41 -22.89 10.79
CA GLU A 415 4.49 -22.20 10.09
C GLU A 415 4.02 -20.81 9.68
N LEU A 416 4.99 -19.90 9.52
CA LEU A 416 4.79 -18.53 9.09
C LEU A 416 5.87 -18.18 8.07
N TYR A 417 5.43 -17.57 6.97
CA TYR A 417 6.26 -17.14 5.87
C TYR A 417 6.05 -15.65 5.62
N GLU A 418 7.10 -14.98 5.19
CA GLU A 418 7.09 -13.57 4.84
C GLU A 418 7.45 -13.43 3.36
N LEU A 419 6.64 -12.72 2.60
CA LEU A 419 6.92 -12.34 1.21
C LEU A 419 7.16 -10.83 1.18
N ASP A 420 8.38 -10.44 0.82
CA ASP A 420 8.72 -9.03 0.59
C ASP A 420 8.09 -8.55 -0.73
N VAL A 421 7.33 -7.46 -0.66
CA VAL A 421 6.70 -6.85 -1.84
C VAL A 421 7.75 -6.08 -2.67
N GLY A 422 8.88 -5.71 -2.07
CA GLY A 422 9.99 -4.99 -2.70
C GLY A 422 9.76 -3.49 -2.83
N ASN A 423 8.70 -2.96 -2.21
CA ASN A 423 8.41 -1.51 -2.17
C ASN A 423 8.89 -0.83 -0.88
N GLY A 424 9.43 -1.58 0.09
CA GLY A 424 9.89 -1.06 1.37
C GLY A 424 8.79 -0.65 2.35
N GLU A 425 7.52 -0.91 2.02
CA GLU A 425 6.35 -0.53 2.83
C GLU A 425 5.50 -1.75 3.21
N ASN A 426 5.20 -2.61 2.23
CA ASN A 426 4.32 -3.76 2.40
C ASN A 426 5.12 -5.06 2.57
N TYR A 427 4.64 -5.88 3.49
CA TYR A 427 5.00 -7.29 3.62
C TYR A 427 3.73 -8.12 3.47
N VAL A 428 3.86 -9.35 2.98
CA VAL A 428 2.77 -10.31 3.03
C VAL A 428 3.15 -11.46 3.95
N LEU A 429 2.37 -11.63 5.02
CA LEU A 429 2.52 -12.77 5.92
C LEU A 429 1.60 -13.91 5.48
N VAL A 430 2.15 -15.11 5.42
CA VAL A 430 1.41 -16.33 5.09
C VAL A 430 1.59 -17.35 6.21
N ALA A 431 0.50 -17.70 6.89
CA ALA A 431 0.52 -18.60 8.04
C ALA A 431 -0.26 -19.89 7.74
N THR A 432 0.31 -21.04 8.09
CA THR A 432 -0.29 -22.35 7.80
C THR A 432 -0.86 -23.01 9.06
N VAL A 433 -1.98 -23.73 8.89
CA VAL A 433 -2.58 -24.47 10.01
C VAL A 433 -1.73 -25.68 10.39
N SER A 434 -1.16 -26.36 9.39
CA SER A 434 -0.33 -27.56 9.52
C SER A 434 0.98 -27.38 8.75
N PRO A 435 2.07 -28.08 9.12
CA PRO A 435 3.33 -28.02 8.39
C PRO A 435 3.18 -28.41 6.92
N ILE A 436 3.88 -27.71 6.04
CA ILE A 436 3.84 -27.98 4.60
C ILE A 436 4.76 -29.16 4.24
N ILE A 437 4.23 -30.11 3.47
CA ILE A 437 5.03 -31.19 2.87
C ILE A 437 5.16 -30.90 1.38
N ILE A 438 6.26 -30.25 0.97
CA ILE A 438 6.49 -29.97 -0.45
C ILE A 438 7.14 -31.19 -1.11
N ALA A 439 6.39 -31.90 -1.96
CA ALA A 439 6.93 -32.98 -2.77
C ALA A 439 8.02 -32.48 -3.75
N GLU A 440 9.05 -33.29 -4.00
CA GLU A 440 10.21 -32.92 -4.82
C GLU A 440 9.85 -32.70 -6.31
N SER A 441 8.78 -33.33 -6.83
CA SER A 441 8.38 -33.26 -8.24
C SER A 441 7.47 -32.05 -8.54
N LYS A 442 8.08 -30.91 -8.81
CA LYS A 442 7.45 -29.59 -9.00
C LYS A 442 6.72 -29.37 -10.35
N SER A 443 6.91 -30.20 -11.37
CA SER A 443 6.60 -29.80 -12.77
C SER A 443 5.21 -30.15 -13.32
N GLU A 444 4.34 -30.81 -12.54
CA GLU A 444 3.07 -31.34 -13.06
C GLU A 444 1.79 -30.78 -12.42
N ASP A 445 1.85 -30.02 -11.32
CA ASP A 445 0.62 -29.48 -10.74
C ASP A 445 0.08 -28.31 -11.56
N SER A 446 -1.08 -28.52 -12.18
CA SER A 446 -1.76 -27.55 -13.03
C SER A 446 -2.16 -26.26 -12.30
N PHE A 447 -2.43 -26.34 -10.98
CA PHE A 447 -2.76 -25.16 -10.17
C PHE A 447 -1.53 -24.29 -9.95
N PHE A 448 -0.36 -24.90 -9.71
CA PHE A 448 0.88 -24.16 -9.56
C PHE A 448 1.28 -23.42 -10.86
N LYS A 449 1.14 -24.08 -12.02
CA LYS A 449 1.36 -23.42 -13.33
C LYS A 449 0.44 -22.22 -13.55
N MET A 450 -0.85 -22.39 -13.22
CA MET A 450 -1.83 -21.30 -13.27
C MET A 450 -1.44 -20.15 -12.31
N LEU A 451 -0.88 -20.46 -11.14
CA LEU A 451 -0.36 -19.46 -10.22
C LEU A 451 0.81 -18.69 -10.85
N GLU A 452 1.81 -19.39 -11.40
CA GLU A 452 2.96 -18.79 -12.09
C GLU A 452 2.56 -17.84 -13.22
N GLU A 453 1.57 -18.23 -14.04
CA GLU A 453 1.04 -17.38 -15.12
C GLU A 453 0.43 -16.07 -14.60
N VAL A 454 -0.16 -16.08 -13.40
CA VAL A 454 -0.90 -14.93 -12.85
C VAL A 454 -0.01 -14.02 -12.00
N VAL A 455 0.82 -14.60 -11.13
CA VAL A 455 1.66 -13.84 -10.18
C VAL A 455 3.06 -13.56 -10.75
N GLY A 456 3.50 -14.33 -11.75
CA GLY A 456 4.86 -14.34 -12.27
C GLY A 456 5.73 -15.41 -11.61
N GLU A 457 6.67 -15.98 -12.37
CA GLU A 457 7.52 -17.09 -11.91
C GLU A 457 8.33 -16.76 -10.66
N THR A 458 8.80 -15.53 -10.49
CA THR A 458 9.58 -15.10 -9.32
C THR A 458 8.79 -15.27 -8.03
N TYR A 459 7.63 -14.61 -7.89
CA TYR A 459 6.84 -14.69 -6.64
C TYR A 459 6.32 -16.09 -6.33
N ALA A 460 5.90 -16.86 -7.35
CA ALA A 460 5.43 -18.23 -7.15
C ALA A 460 6.55 -19.16 -6.66
N ASN A 461 7.76 -18.99 -7.20
CA ASN A 461 8.91 -19.78 -6.79
C ASN A 461 9.48 -19.31 -5.44
N ASP A 462 9.46 -18.02 -5.13
CA ASP A 462 9.93 -17.47 -3.85
C ASP A 462 9.10 -18.01 -2.68
N ALA A 463 7.77 -18.02 -2.80
CA ALA A 463 6.88 -18.60 -1.80
C ALA A 463 7.11 -20.11 -1.62
N LEU A 464 7.43 -20.83 -2.70
CA LEU A 464 7.70 -22.27 -2.64
C LEU A 464 9.11 -22.58 -2.10
N LEU A 465 10.10 -21.73 -2.39
CA LEU A 465 11.45 -21.80 -1.80
C LEU A 465 11.38 -21.55 -0.30
N ALA A 466 10.55 -20.59 0.14
CA ALA A 466 10.26 -20.35 1.55
C ALA A 466 9.83 -21.63 2.27
N GLY A 467 8.83 -22.33 1.72
CA GLY A 467 8.34 -23.57 2.30
C GLY A 467 9.34 -24.75 2.23
N LYS A 468 10.31 -24.72 1.31
CA LYS A 468 11.32 -25.79 1.18
C LYS A 468 12.51 -25.62 2.11
N CYS A 469 12.86 -24.38 2.46
CA CYS A 469 14.19 -24.08 2.95
C CYS A 469 14.34 -23.99 4.47
N ASN A 470 13.28 -23.82 5.29
CA ASN A 470 13.43 -23.63 6.76
C ASN A 470 14.60 -22.68 7.14
N LEU A 471 14.90 -21.67 6.31
CA LEU A 471 16.14 -20.91 6.38
C LEU A 471 15.88 -19.49 6.91
N ALA A 472 16.66 -19.12 7.91
CA ALA A 472 16.83 -17.75 8.37
C ALA A 472 18.14 -17.17 7.80
N TYR A 473 18.08 -15.89 7.39
CA TYR A 473 19.12 -14.84 7.39
C TYR A 473 19.78 -14.29 6.10
N SER A 474 20.04 -12.97 6.24
CA SER A 474 21.02 -12.03 5.68
C SER A 474 20.83 -11.45 4.27
N GLY A 475 20.44 -10.16 4.25
CA GLY A 475 21.08 -9.12 3.44
C GLY A 475 20.79 -9.14 1.93
N PHE A 476 20.05 -8.12 1.48
CA PHE A 476 19.65 -7.84 0.09
C PHE A 476 18.63 -8.82 -0.51
N GLY A 477 17.35 -8.40 -0.47
CA GLY A 477 16.26 -9.03 -1.22
C GLY A 477 15.88 -10.44 -0.78
N ALA A 478 15.93 -10.74 0.52
CA ALA A 478 15.81 -12.10 1.04
C ALA A 478 14.62 -12.28 2.00
N LEU A 479 13.80 -13.28 1.66
CA LEU A 479 12.71 -13.89 2.41
C LEU A 479 13.19 -14.49 3.75
N VAL A 480 12.48 -14.18 4.85
CA VAL A 480 12.82 -14.66 6.20
C VAL A 480 11.86 -15.78 6.63
N VAL A 481 12.37 -17.00 6.84
CA VAL A 481 11.65 -18.03 7.60
C VAL A 481 12.08 -17.94 9.06
N ARG A 482 11.15 -17.62 9.97
CA ARG A 482 11.35 -17.84 11.41
C ARG A 482 10.57 -19.10 11.77
N SER A 483 11.24 -20.21 12.08
CA SER A 483 10.57 -21.44 12.54
C SER A 483 10.39 -21.40 14.06
N ASN A 484 9.26 -21.89 14.56
CA ASN A 484 8.97 -21.99 16.00
C ASN A 484 9.88 -23.08 16.65
N PRO A 485 10.63 -22.80 17.74
CA PRO A 485 11.57 -23.74 18.35
C PRO A 485 10.94 -24.95 19.08
N LEU A 486 9.63 -25.20 18.95
CA LEU A 486 8.94 -26.23 19.72
C LEU A 486 9.06 -27.65 19.15
N THR A 487 9.70 -27.84 18.00
CA THR A 487 10.00 -29.17 17.46
C THR A 487 11.40 -29.23 16.86
N GLN A 488 12.41 -29.39 17.72
CA GLN A 488 13.56 -30.30 17.59
C GLN A 488 14.78 -29.78 18.38
N THR A 489 15.51 -30.76 18.91
CA THR A 489 16.62 -30.70 19.87
C THR A 489 17.87 -29.95 19.36
N ASN A 490 18.43 -29.09 20.21
CA ASN A 490 19.78 -28.48 20.11
C ASN A 490 20.89 -29.56 20.11
N PRO A 491 22.15 -29.33 19.64
CA PRO A 491 22.97 -28.16 20.03
C PRO A 491 23.93 -27.51 18.99
N ALA A 492 24.38 -26.29 19.35
CA ALA A 492 25.68 -25.60 19.04
C ALA A 492 25.82 -24.85 17.69
N LYS A 493 26.48 -23.69 17.55
CA LYS A 493 27.51 -22.96 18.34
C LYS A 493 27.60 -21.48 17.89
N TYR A 494 28.09 -20.60 18.77
CA TYR A 494 28.48 -19.19 18.53
C TYR A 494 29.62 -19.03 17.52
N PHE A 495 29.72 -17.89 16.82
CA PHE A 495 30.88 -16.97 16.84
C PHE A 495 30.55 -15.58 16.22
N LEU A 496 30.93 -14.53 16.95
CA LEU A 496 31.20 -13.17 16.45
C LEU A 496 32.61 -13.18 15.85
N ASP A 497 32.82 -12.51 14.71
CA ASP A 497 34.14 -11.90 14.48
C ASP A 497 34.07 -10.59 13.68
N LYS A 498 34.93 -9.66 14.12
CA LYS A 498 35.07 -8.27 13.69
C LYS A 498 35.98 -8.20 12.46
N GLY A 499 35.55 -7.52 11.41
CA GLY A 499 36.45 -7.06 10.34
C GLY A 499 37.04 -5.70 10.67
N ILE A 500 38.31 -5.68 11.09
CA ILE A 500 39.16 -4.49 11.17
C ILE A 500 39.73 -4.19 9.77
N PHE A 501 39.89 -2.88 9.51
CA PHE A 501 40.64 -2.16 8.49
C PHE A 501 41.82 -2.86 7.78
N GLU A 502 41.99 -2.39 6.53
CA GLU A 502 43.22 -1.91 5.85
C GLU A 502 43.66 -2.58 4.52
N SER A 503 43.68 -1.71 3.50
CA SER A 503 44.61 -1.57 2.35
C SER A 503 44.92 -2.76 1.43
N GLU A 504 44.60 -2.60 0.14
CA GLU A 504 45.51 -2.03 -0.87
C GLU A 504 44.74 -1.20 -1.91
#